data_AF-A0A941LIX1-F1
#
_entry.id   AF-A0A941LIX1-F1
#
_cell.length_a   1.000
_cell.length_b   1.000
_cell.length_c   1.000
_cell.angle_alpha   90.00
_cell.angle_beta   90.00
_cell.angle_gamma   90.00
#
_symmetry.space_group_name_H-M   'P 1'
#
loop_
_entity.id
_entity.type
_entity.pdbx_description
1 polymer ?
#
loop_
_entity_poly.entity_id
_entity_poly.type
_entity_poly.pdbx_seq_one_letter_code
_entity_poly.pdbx_strand_id
1 'polypeptide(L)'
;MRTTLSPRQLGQSGWQGAVALMALSGILGFAGCQTAPGTPLPPTLKPSLAWPDCPKLGGMYELHGEALPGTVGFYRNRESKLTLNAMLGVPVPAEAAREAVRVELVHDDTLELVNRYDGAITAHQLDLQPEDRVTCRQNQILIHRTRAEGGVAEEPLRNISEFAQELTVEGDGSLLVKTRIVNQSKSAFFSTPIPPEEYAARFRRLD
;
A
#
# COMPACT_ATOMS: atom_id res chain seq x y z
N MET A 1 61.92 -4.12 -46.37
CA MET A 1 61.43 -3.24 -47.45
C MET A 1 60.68 -4.09 -48.48
N ARG A 2 59.61 -3.52 -49.07
CA ARG A 2 58.85 -3.98 -50.25
C ARG A 2 57.77 -5.05 -50.01
N THR A 3 56.49 -4.65 -49.94
CA THR A 3 55.49 -4.46 -51.05
C THR A 3 55.04 -5.79 -51.65
N THR A 4 53.87 -6.30 -51.20
CA THR A 4 52.55 -6.25 -51.88
C THR A 4 52.49 -6.97 -53.22
N LEU A 5 51.54 -7.91 -53.38
CA LEU A 5 50.54 -7.94 -54.47
C LEU A 5 49.70 -9.23 -54.43
N SER A 6 48.38 -9.05 -54.39
CA SER A 6 47.33 -9.94 -54.96
C SER A 6 47.53 -10.01 -56.50
N PRO A 7 47.04 -10.97 -57.32
CA PRO A 7 45.67 -11.52 -57.25
C PRO A 7 45.39 -12.91 -57.88
N ARG A 8 44.08 -13.22 -57.87
CA ARG A 8 43.28 -13.92 -58.89
C ARG A 8 43.04 -15.43 -58.81
N GLN A 9 41.74 -15.71 -58.96
CA GLN A 9 41.02 -16.96 -59.06
C GLN A 9 41.34 -17.77 -60.33
N LEU A 10 41.35 -19.09 -60.17
CA LEU A 10 40.85 -20.12 -61.09
C LEU A 10 40.14 -21.12 -60.17
N GLY A 11 39.00 -21.74 -60.43
CA GLY A 11 38.25 -22.03 -61.65
C GLY A 11 37.43 -23.27 -61.27
N GLN A 12 36.11 -23.19 -61.43
CA GLN A 12 35.15 -24.22 -61.02
C GLN A 12 35.32 -25.54 -61.80
N SER A 13 35.23 -26.67 -61.10
CA SER A 13 34.86 -27.97 -61.69
C SER A 13 33.56 -28.44 -61.04
N GLY A 14 32.62 -28.91 -61.87
CA GLY A 14 31.25 -29.21 -61.48
C GLY A 14 30.89 -30.69 -61.42
N TRP A 15 29.57 -30.89 -61.26
CA TRP A 15 28.76 -32.11 -61.48
C TRP A 15 28.81 -33.16 -60.35
N GLN A 16 27.72 -33.78 -59.86
CA GLN A 16 26.28 -33.81 -60.15
C GLN A 16 25.57 -34.60 -59.02
N GLY A 17 24.25 -34.41 -58.82
CA GLY A 17 23.35 -35.32 -58.07
C GLY A 17 22.66 -34.65 -56.85
N ALA A 18 21.52 -33.97 -56.99
CA ALA A 18 20.15 -34.47 -57.16
C ALA A 18 19.41 -34.88 -55.84
N VAL A 19 18.52 -33.96 -55.41
CA VAL A 19 17.12 -34.17 -54.98
C VAL A 19 16.77 -34.64 -53.55
N ALA A 20 15.96 -33.78 -52.91
CA ALA A 20 14.91 -33.98 -51.89
C ALA A 20 15.28 -34.28 -50.42
N LEU A 21 14.91 -33.39 -49.50
CA LEU A 21 13.61 -33.44 -48.81
C LEU A 21 13.45 -32.25 -47.85
N MET A 22 12.20 -31.76 -47.78
CA MET A 22 11.74 -30.66 -46.94
C MET A 22 11.79 -31.00 -45.45
N ALA A 23 12.20 -30.05 -44.60
CA ALA A 23 11.78 -29.98 -43.21
C ALA A 23 11.76 -28.52 -42.76
N LEU A 24 10.56 -27.93 -42.69
CA LEU A 24 10.30 -26.68 -41.98
C LEU A 24 10.47 -26.94 -40.49
N SER A 25 11.50 -26.36 -39.88
CA SER A 25 11.64 -26.32 -38.43
C SER A 25 10.84 -25.14 -37.87
N GLY A 26 9.71 -25.47 -37.24
CA GLY A 26 8.82 -24.54 -36.57
C GLY A 26 9.49 -23.83 -35.39
N ILE A 27 9.41 -22.50 -35.40
CA ILE A 27 9.73 -21.64 -34.28
C ILE A 27 8.52 -21.68 -33.32
N LEU A 28 8.60 -22.49 -32.27
CA LEU A 28 7.70 -22.39 -31.12
C LEU A 28 8.42 -21.63 -30.01
N GLY A 29 8.31 -20.31 -30.08
CA GLY A 29 8.64 -19.44 -28.95
C GLY A 29 7.61 -19.67 -27.85
N PHE A 30 8.06 -20.20 -26.71
CA PHE A 30 7.29 -20.14 -25.47
C PHE A 30 7.21 -18.66 -25.05
N ALA A 31 6.11 -18.01 -25.43
CA ALA A 31 5.70 -16.75 -24.84
C ALA A 31 5.37 -17.02 -23.37
N GLY A 32 6.28 -16.63 -22.47
CA GLY A 32 5.98 -16.56 -21.05
C GLY A 32 4.75 -15.68 -20.84
N CYS A 33 3.80 -16.14 -20.04
CA CYS A 33 2.68 -15.35 -19.56
C CYS A 33 3.23 -14.12 -18.84
N GLN A 34 3.29 -12.99 -19.53
CA GLN A 34 3.38 -11.69 -18.87
C GLN A 34 2.01 -11.46 -18.25
N THR A 35 1.92 -11.58 -16.92
CA THR A 35 0.83 -11.01 -16.14
C THR A 35 0.69 -9.54 -16.57
N ALA A 36 -0.45 -9.21 -17.16
CA ALA A 36 -0.76 -7.85 -17.56
C ALA A 36 -0.47 -6.90 -16.39
N PRO A 37 0.28 -5.81 -16.59
CA PRO A 37 0.35 -4.75 -15.59
C PRO A 37 -1.07 -4.28 -15.37
N GLY A 38 -1.57 -4.36 -14.13
CA GLY A 38 -2.88 -3.83 -13.78
C GLY A 38 -3.01 -2.42 -14.33
N THR A 39 -4.05 -2.18 -15.12
CA THR A 39 -4.30 -0.90 -15.76
C THR A 39 -4.26 0.18 -14.67
N PRO A 40 -3.40 1.21 -14.78
CA PRO A 40 -3.40 2.28 -13.80
C PRO A 40 -4.80 2.91 -13.80
N LEU A 41 -5.44 2.91 -12.64
CA LEU A 41 -6.73 3.57 -12.46
C LEU A 41 -6.63 5.02 -12.95
N PRO A 42 -7.66 5.55 -13.63
CA PRO A 42 -7.75 6.98 -13.95
C PRO A 42 -7.41 7.81 -12.71
N PRO A 43 -6.59 8.88 -12.83
CA PRO A 43 -6.11 9.68 -11.71
C PRO A 43 -7.20 10.42 -10.92
N THR A 44 -8.47 10.24 -11.30
CA THR A 44 -9.65 10.83 -10.66
C THR A 44 -10.46 9.83 -9.82
N LEU A 45 -10.18 8.53 -9.91
CA LEU A 45 -10.90 7.52 -9.13
C LEU A 45 -10.18 7.27 -7.80
N LYS A 46 -10.91 7.43 -6.69
CA LYS A 46 -10.43 7.03 -5.36
C LYS A 46 -10.08 5.54 -5.37
N PRO A 47 -8.97 5.12 -4.74
CA PRO A 47 -8.67 3.71 -4.61
C PRO A 47 -9.78 3.02 -3.80
N SER A 48 -10.15 1.82 -4.22
CA SER A 48 -11.15 0.98 -3.53
C SER A 48 -10.45 -0.15 -2.76
N LEU A 49 -11.07 -0.55 -1.67
CA LEU A 49 -10.70 -1.71 -0.85
C LEU A 49 -11.54 -2.95 -1.16
N ALA A 50 -12.51 -2.87 -2.08
CA ALA A 50 -13.36 -3.99 -2.46
C ALA A 50 -12.72 -4.95 -3.49
N TRP A 51 -11.43 -4.83 -3.79
CA TRP A 51 -10.79 -5.74 -4.74
C TRP A 51 -10.86 -7.19 -4.26
N PRO A 52 -11.02 -8.17 -5.18
CA PRO A 52 -11.12 -9.59 -4.80
C PRO A 52 -9.94 -10.12 -3.97
N ASP A 53 -8.75 -9.53 -4.17
CA ASP A 53 -7.52 -9.90 -3.46
C ASP A 53 -7.41 -9.28 -2.05
N CYS A 54 -8.32 -8.36 -1.68
CA CYS A 54 -8.31 -7.73 -0.37
C CYS A 54 -8.90 -8.68 0.69
N PRO A 55 -8.20 -8.86 1.83
CA PRO A 55 -8.73 -9.63 2.94
C PRO A 55 -9.94 -8.92 3.52
N LYS A 56 -10.93 -9.70 3.98
CA LYS A 56 -12.06 -9.14 4.72
C LYS A 56 -11.59 -8.73 6.11
N LEU A 57 -11.69 -7.43 6.37
CA LEU A 57 -11.36 -6.81 7.67
C LEU A 57 -12.62 -6.56 8.51
N GLY A 58 -13.81 -6.89 7.98
CA GLY A 58 -15.06 -6.62 8.66
C GLY A 58 -15.20 -7.44 9.95
N GLY A 59 -15.59 -6.78 11.04
CA GLY A 59 -15.76 -7.43 12.33
C GLY A 59 -15.82 -6.47 13.51
N MET A 60 -16.00 -7.05 14.71
CA MET A 60 -15.94 -6.31 15.96
C MET A 60 -14.54 -6.43 16.56
N TYR A 61 -13.92 -5.31 16.88
CA TYR A 61 -12.57 -5.26 17.46
C TYR A 61 -12.55 -4.52 18.79
N GLU A 62 -11.60 -4.87 19.66
CA GLU A 62 -11.26 -4.00 20.79
C GLU A 62 -10.77 -2.65 20.25
N LEU A 63 -11.23 -1.55 20.86
CA LEU A 63 -10.80 -0.22 20.43
C LEU A 63 -9.32 -0.01 20.74
N HIS A 64 -8.86 -0.50 21.89
CA HIS A 64 -7.48 -0.38 22.35
C HIS A 64 -6.68 -1.60 21.92
N GLY A 65 -5.58 -1.38 21.21
CA GLY A 65 -4.67 -2.43 20.79
C GLY A 65 -3.54 -2.66 21.78
N GLU A 66 -3.01 -3.87 21.76
CA GLU A 66 -1.75 -4.22 22.42
C GLU A 66 -0.58 -3.71 21.57
N ALA A 67 0.23 -2.81 22.13
CA ALA A 67 1.40 -2.28 21.43
C ALA A 67 2.46 -3.37 21.22
N LEU A 68 3.03 -3.43 20.01
CA LEU A 68 4.13 -4.38 19.76
C LEU A 68 5.45 -3.89 20.38
N PRO A 69 6.32 -4.82 20.81
CA PRO A 69 7.63 -4.49 21.36
C PRO A 69 8.45 -3.61 20.40
N GLY A 70 9.12 -2.60 20.96
CA GLY A 70 9.99 -1.70 20.19
C GLY A 70 9.26 -0.54 19.50
N THR A 71 7.94 -0.43 19.63
CA THR A 71 7.17 0.72 19.12
C THR A 71 6.93 1.75 20.22
N VAL A 72 7.08 3.03 19.88
CA VAL A 72 6.76 4.16 20.78
C VAL A 72 5.25 4.44 20.71
N GLY A 73 4.64 5.03 21.74
CA GLY A 73 3.21 5.36 21.71
C GLY A 73 2.85 6.40 20.64
N PHE A 74 1.73 6.21 19.94
CA PHE A 74 1.22 7.08 18.87
C PHE A 74 0.97 8.49 19.40
N TYR A 75 1.65 9.46 18.76
CA TYR A 75 1.89 10.81 19.28
C TYR A 75 2.68 10.80 20.59
N ARG A 76 3.93 11.26 20.53
CA ARG A 76 4.90 11.38 21.64
C ARG A 76 4.39 12.18 22.87
N ASN A 77 3.16 12.69 22.84
CA ASN A 77 2.49 13.32 23.96
C ASN A 77 1.52 12.35 24.65
N ARG A 78 1.94 11.90 25.85
CA ARG A 78 1.10 11.48 26.99
C ARG A 78 0.19 10.27 26.76
N GLU A 79 0.61 9.10 27.26
CA GLU A 79 -0.25 7.98 27.74
C GLU A 79 -1.39 7.53 26.81
N SER A 80 -1.34 7.91 25.54
CA SER A 80 -2.40 7.73 24.58
C SER A 80 -2.35 6.28 24.12
N LYS A 81 -3.33 5.48 24.56
CA LYS A 81 -3.48 4.10 24.11
C LYS A 81 -3.55 4.08 22.59
N LEU A 82 -2.89 3.09 21.96
CA LEU A 82 -2.98 2.86 20.52
C LEU A 82 -4.42 2.42 20.18
N THR A 83 -5.28 3.37 19.81
CA THR A 83 -6.65 3.05 19.41
C THR A 83 -6.71 2.71 17.92
N LEU A 84 -7.65 1.86 17.53
CA LEU A 84 -7.81 1.49 16.12
C LEU A 84 -8.12 2.70 15.26
N ASN A 85 -9.00 3.60 15.75
CA ASN A 85 -9.32 4.87 15.11
C ASN A 85 -8.06 5.70 14.83
N ALA A 86 -7.20 5.89 15.84
CA ALA A 86 -5.98 6.68 15.72
C ALA A 86 -4.96 6.02 14.79
N MET A 87 -4.76 4.71 14.91
CA MET A 87 -3.85 3.94 14.06
C MET A 87 -4.28 3.95 12.59
N LEU A 88 -5.59 3.99 12.30
CA LEU A 88 -6.13 4.17 10.96
C LEU A 88 -6.15 5.65 10.50
N GLY A 89 -5.84 6.60 11.37
CA GLY A 89 -5.87 8.03 11.07
C GLY A 89 -7.29 8.55 10.81
N VAL A 90 -8.25 8.00 11.55
CA VAL A 90 -9.66 8.37 11.47
C VAL A 90 -9.99 9.33 12.63
N PRO A 91 -10.41 10.57 12.33
CA PRO A 91 -10.68 11.56 13.36
C PRO A 91 -11.98 11.22 14.10
N VAL A 92 -11.86 10.95 15.40
CA VAL A 92 -13.00 10.66 16.28
C VAL A 92 -12.99 11.68 17.44
N PRO A 93 -14.16 12.23 17.85
CA PRO A 93 -14.25 13.09 19.03
C PRO A 93 -13.60 12.44 20.26
N ALA A 94 -12.90 13.24 21.07
CA ALA A 94 -12.11 12.73 22.19
C ALA A 94 -12.98 12.02 23.23
N GLU A 95 -14.22 12.48 23.42
CA GLU A 95 -15.23 11.92 24.32
C GLU A 95 -15.63 10.51 23.85
N ALA A 96 -15.98 10.37 22.57
CA ALA A 96 -16.33 9.09 21.96
C ALA A 96 -15.18 8.07 22.03
N ALA A 97 -13.93 8.52 21.83
CA ALA A 97 -12.75 7.66 21.88
C ALA A 97 -12.37 7.21 23.31
N ARG A 98 -12.73 7.98 24.35
CA ARG A 98 -12.43 7.64 25.75
C ARG A 98 -13.40 6.64 26.34
N GLU A 99 -14.67 6.69 25.93
CA GLU A 99 -15.74 5.88 26.52
C GLU A 99 -15.98 4.57 25.75
N ALA A 100 -15.58 4.49 24.49
CA ALA A 100 -15.70 3.27 23.71
C ALA A 100 -14.63 2.23 24.09
N VAL A 101 -15.06 0.97 24.23
CA VAL A 101 -14.15 -0.19 24.46
C VAL A 101 -14.01 -1.07 23.22
N ARG A 102 -14.93 -0.93 22.26
CA ARG A 102 -15.03 -1.73 21.04
C ARG A 102 -15.43 -0.84 19.88
N VAL A 103 -15.05 -1.28 18.68
CA VAL A 103 -15.38 -0.61 17.44
C VAL A 103 -15.78 -1.66 16.41
N GLU A 104 -16.81 -1.36 15.64
CA GLU A 104 -17.24 -2.15 14.50
C GLU A 104 -16.49 -1.62 13.27
N LEU A 105 -15.69 -2.47 12.63
CA LEU A 105 -15.03 -2.16 11.38
C LEU A 105 -15.89 -2.70 10.25
N VAL A 106 -16.46 -1.81 9.43
CA VAL A 106 -17.19 -2.15 8.22
C VAL A 106 -16.23 -2.02 7.04
N HIS A 107 -16.15 -3.08 6.23
CA HIS A 107 -15.23 -3.14 5.09
C HIS A 107 -16.02 -3.46 3.81
N ASP A 108 -16.19 -2.44 2.98
CA ASP A 108 -16.80 -2.48 1.65
C ASP A 108 -15.81 -1.98 0.58
N ASP A 109 -16.18 -0.95 -0.19
CA ASP A 109 -15.25 -0.18 -1.03
C ASP A 109 -14.26 0.66 -0.21
N THR A 110 -14.56 0.88 1.06
CA THR A 110 -13.79 1.68 2.02
C THR A 110 -13.70 0.99 3.38
N LEU A 111 -13.03 1.64 4.34
CA LEU A 111 -13.11 1.25 5.75
C LEU A 111 -13.92 2.29 6.50
N GLU A 112 -14.94 1.84 7.23
CA GLU A 112 -15.74 2.66 8.13
C GLU A 112 -15.63 2.12 9.55
N LEU A 113 -15.33 3.00 10.49
CA LEU A 113 -15.26 2.69 11.91
C LEU A 113 -16.49 3.23 12.62
N VAL A 114 -17.30 2.31 13.14
CA VAL A 114 -18.50 2.62 13.90
C VAL A 114 -18.22 2.43 15.38
N ASN A 115 -18.11 3.56 16.09
CA ASN A 115 -17.97 3.58 17.54
C ASN A 115 -19.37 3.68 18.16
N ARG A 116 -19.65 2.82 19.13
CA ARG A 116 -20.92 2.80 19.86
C ARG A 116 -20.64 3.06 21.34
N TYR A 117 -21.20 4.13 21.88
CA TYR A 117 -21.07 4.50 23.30
C TYR A 117 -22.38 5.12 23.79
N ASP A 118 -22.86 4.73 24.97
CA ASP A 118 -24.06 5.28 25.64
C ASP A 118 -25.28 5.60 24.74
N GLY A 119 -25.61 4.70 23.81
CA GLY A 119 -26.71 4.88 22.85
C GLY A 119 -26.42 5.80 21.66
N ALA A 120 -25.28 6.48 21.63
CA ALA A 120 -24.75 7.21 20.50
C ALA A 120 -23.97 6.29 19.53
N ILE A 121 -24.10 6.58 18.24
CA ILE A 121 -23.39 5.90 17.16
C ILE A 121 -22.63 6.98 16.38
N THR A 122 -21.31 6.85 16.31
CA THR A 122 -20.48 7.68 15.44
C THR A 122 -19.78 6.79 14.42
N ALA A 123 -19.97 7.11 13.15
CA ALA A 123 -19.38 6.37 12.05
C ALA A 123 -18.40 7.29 11.32
N HIS A 124 -17.18 6.79 11.12
CA HIS A 124 -16.11 7.57 10.53
C HIS A 124 -15.41 6.75 9.46
N GLN A 125 -15.42 7.27 8.24
CA GLN A 125 -14.81 6.63 7.08
C GLN A 125 -13.33 6.99 7.00
N LEU A 126 -12.52 6.03 6.57
CA LEU A 126 -11.16 6.27 6.13
C LEU A 126 -11.22 7.11 4.85
N ASP A 127 -10.89 8.40 4.96
CA ASP A 127 -10.86 9.29 3.80
C ASP A 127 -9.68 8.92 2.89
N LEU A 128 -9.95 8.14 1.84
CA LEU A 128 -9.00 7.88 0.75
C LEU A 128 -9.13 8.96 -0.33
N GLN A 129 -7.99 9.50 -0.77
CA GLN A 129 -7.86 10.48 -1.85
C GLN A 129 -7.43 9.78 -3.15
N PRO A 130 -7.72 10.33 -4.34
CA PRO A 130 -7.31 9.73 -5.62
C PRO A 130 -5.80 9.42 -5.75
N GLU A 131 -4.98 10.21 -5.09
CA GLU A 131 -3.51 10.09 -5.03
C GLU A 131 -3.01 9.01 -4.07
N ASP A 132 -3.87 8.50 -3.18
CA ASP A 132 -3.52 7.41 -2.27
C ASP A 132 -3.36 6.09 -3.03
N ARG A 133 -2.57 5.17 -2.48
CA ARG A 133 -2.35 3.85 -3.07
C ARG A 133 -2.77 2.76 -2.10
N VAL A 134 -3.59 1.85 -2.60
CA VAL A 134 -4.01 0.63 -1.90
C VAL A 134 -3.46 -0.57 -2.65
N THR A 135 -2.77 -1.46 -1.96
CA THR A 135 -2.31 -2.74 -2.49
C THR A 135 -2.78 -3.85 -1.58
N CYS A 136 -3.48 -4.82 -2.15
CA CYS A 136 -4.01 -5.95 -1.42
C CYS A 136 -3.21 -7.22 -1.70
N ARG A 137 -3.11 -8.07 -0.67
CA ARG A 137 -2.54 -9.41 -0.68
C ARG A 137 -3.43 -10.30 0.18
N GLN A 138 -3.29 -11.61 0.06
CA GLN A 138 -4.15 -12.63 0.69
C GLN A 138 -4.63 -12.31 2.13
N ASN A 139 -3.74 -11.82 3.01
CA ASN A 139 -4.08 -11.46 4.39
C ASN A 139 -3.64 -10.03 4.78
N GLN A 140 -3.28 -9.20 3.81
CA GLN A 140 -2.65 -7.91 4.06
C GLN A 140 -3.16 -6.82 3.13
N ILE A 141 -3.41 -5.63 3.67
CA ILE A 141 -3.66 -4.40 2.92
C ILE A 141 -2.56 -3.40 3.24
N LEU A 142 -1.92 -2.89 2.20
CA LEU A 142 -0.96 -1.79 2.28
C LEU A 142 -1.63 -0.51 1.77
N ILE A 143 -1.64 0.52 2.61
CA ILE A 143 -2.23 1.83 2.29
C ILE A 143 -1.13 2.88 2.42
N HIS A 144 -0.82 3.55 1.31
CA HIS A 144 0.09 4.68 1.28
C HIS A 144 -0.71 5.97 1.07
N ARG A 145 -0.57 6.91 2.01
CA ARG A 145 -1.34 8.15 2.05
C ARG A 145 -0.42 9.34 2.21
N THR A 146 -0.71 10.40 1.47
CA THR A 146 -0.06 11.70 1.65
C THR A 146 -1.11 12.67 2.17
N ARG A 147 -0.86 13.31 3.32
CA ARG A 147 -1.77 14.29 3.90
C ARG A 147 -1.05 15.61 4.11
N ALA A 148 -1.70 16.71 3.74
CA ALA A 148 -1.27 18.04 4.13
C ALA A 148 -2.02 18.46 5.40
N GLU A 149 -1.30 18.61 6.51
CA GLU A 149 -1.78 19.18 7.77
C GLU A 149 -1.33 20.65 7.89
N GLY A 150 -2.20 21.56 8.35
CA GLY A 150 -1.88 22.99 8.53
C GLY A 150 -2.10 23.85 7.26
N GLY A 151 -2.70 25.04 7.32
CA GLY A 151 -3.19 25.85 8.44
C GLY A 151 -4.25 26.85 7.96
N VAL A 152 -5.05 27.35 8.90
CA VAL A 152 -6.16 28.29 8.66
C VAL A 152 -5.66 29.75 8.51
N ALA A 153 -4.38 29.95 8.18
CA ALA A 153 -3.73 31.26 8.12
C ALA A 153 -3.21 31.56 6.70
N GLU A 154 -3.11 32.84 6.34
CA GLU A 154 -2.77 33.36 5.01
C GLU A 154 -1.46 32.81 4.41
N GLU A 155 -0.56 32.25 5.21
CA GLU A 155 0.63 31.52 4.75
C GLU A 155 0.77 30.16 5.49
N PRO A 156 0.07 29.10 5.04
CA PRO A 156 0.12 27.85 5.77
C PRO A 156 1.44 27.13 5.47
N LEU A 157 2.27 26.98 6.50
CA LEU A 157 3.25 25.90 6.57
C LEU A 157 2.49 24.59 6.36
N ARG A 158 2.54 24.04 5.13
CA ARG A 158 1.92 22.76 4.81
C ARG A 158 2.78 21.67 5.44
N ASN A 159 2.34 21.10 6.56
CA ASN A 159 2.92 19.88 7.10
C ASN A 159 2.50 18.73 6.18
N ILE A 160 3.32 18.40 5.18
CA ILE A 160 3.05 17.22 4.35
C ILE A 160 3.58 16.01 5.12
N SER A 161 2.65 15.17 5.57
CA SER A 161 2.90 13.91 6.26
C SER A 161 2.64 12.76 5.29
N GLU A 162 3.67 11.94 5.06
CA GLU A 162 3.53 10.69 4.30
C GLU A 162 3.35 9.52 5.28
N PHE A 163 2.23 8.82 5.16
CA PHE A 163 1.86 7.68 5.98
C PHE A 163 1.90 6.40 5.15
N ALA A 164 2.57 5.38 5.67
CA ALA A 164 2.46 4.01 5.18
C ALA A 164 1.80 3.15 6.25
N GLN A 165 0.69 2.51 5.91
CA GLN A 165 -0.07 1.64 6.80
C GLN A 165 -0.12 0.22 6.26
N GLU A 166 0.04 -0.73 7.16
CA GLU A 166 -0.05 -2.16 6.89
C GLU A 166 -1.12 -2.75 7.81
N LEU A 167 -2.19 -3.28 7.22
CA LEU A 167 -3.28 -3.95 7.90
C LEU A 167 -3.15 -5.44 7.63
N THR A 168 -2.85 -6.24 8.64
CA THR A 168 -2.67 -7.69 8.50
C THR A 168 -3.69 -8.44 9.35
N VAL A 169 -4.43 -9.36 8.72
CA VAL A 169 -5.32 -10.28 9.43
C VAL A 169 -4.50 -11.47 9.90
N GLU A 170 -4.48 -11.71 11.21
CA GLU A 170 -3.85 -12.86 11.84
C GLU A 170 -4.80 -14.08 11.84
N GLY A 171 -4.25 -15.27 12.09
CA GLY A 171 -5.01 -16.53 11.99
C GLY A 171 -6.15 -16.69 13.00
N ASP A 172 -6.11 -15.93 14.10
CA ASP A 172 -7.18 -15.81 15.11
C ASP A 172 -8.22 -14.72 14.74
N GLY A 173 -8.07 -14.07 13.59
CA GLY A 173 -8.89 -12.96 13.14
C GLY A 173 -8.50 -11.59 13.71
N SER A 174 -7.50 -11.52 14.59
CA SER A 174 -6.96 -10.26 15.11
C SER A 174 -6.41 -9.40 13.98
N LEU A 175 -6.50 -8.09 14.17
CA LEU A 175 -6.01 -7.11 13.20
C LEU A 175 -4.71 -6.50 13.70
N LEU A 176 -3.60 -6.79 13.03
CA LEU A 176 -2.34 -6.11 13.24
C LEU A 176 -2.30 -4.86 12.36
N VAL A 177 -2.18 -3.68 12.97
CA VAL A 177 -2.01 -2.42 12.26
C VAL A 177 -0.61 -1.89 12.53
N LYS A 178 0.16 -1.67 11.47
CA LYS A 178 1.42 -0.92 11.54
C LYS A 178 1.26 0.40 10.79
N THR A 179 1.67 1.49 11.41
CA THR A 179 1.61 2.83 10.83
C THR A 179 2.99 3.45 10.92
N ARG A 180 3.55 3.83 9.77
CA ARG A 180 4.83 4.53 9.65
C ARG A 180 4.60 5.93 9.10
N ILE A 181 5.14 6.91 9.80
CA ILE A 181 5.26 8.28 9.31
C ILE A 181 6.62 8.39 8.62
N VAL A 182 6.62 8.40 7.29
CA VAL A 182 7.83 8.31 6.45
C VAL A 182 8.51 9.67 6.34
N ASN A 183 7.73 10.74 6.23
CA ASN A 183 8.22 12.11 6.12
C ASN A 183 7.24 13.07 6.78
N GLN A 184 7.77 14.12 7.39
CA GLN A 184 7.03 15.28 7.86
C GLN A 184 7.79 16.52 7.42
N SER A 185 7.27 17.25 6.43
CA SER A 185 7.88 18.49 5.98
C SER A 185 7.05 19.68 6.41
N LYS A 186 7.64 20.66 7.11
CA LYS A 186 6.97 21.93 7.45
C LYS A 186 6.95 22.95 6.31
N SER A 187 7.56 22.65 5.15
CA SER A 187 7.67 23.56 4.02
C SER A 187 7.44 22.83 2.70
N ALA A 188 6.84 23.52 1.73
CA ALA A 188 6.75 23.02 0.35
C ALA A 188 8.11 23.00 -0.37
N PHE A 189 9.13 23.66 0.20
CA PHE A 189 10.44 23.86 -0.43
C PHE A 189 11.58 23.11 0.28
N PHE A 190 11.45 22.82 1.57
CA PHE A 190 12.51 22.18 2.36
C PHE A 190 11.92 21.17 3.36
N SER A 191 12.23 19.88 3.19
CA SER A 191 11.95 18.86 4.20
C SER A 191 13.02 18.92 5.28
N THR A 192 12.64 19.20 6.52
CA THR A 192 13.50 18.90 7.67
C THR A 192 13.33 17.41 7.96
N PRO A 193 14.38 16.57 7.90
CA PRO A 193 14.23 15.15 8.15
C PRO A 193 13.84 14.93 9.62
N ILE A 194 12.55 14.70 9.87
CA ILE A 194 12.10 14.15 11.15
C ILE A 194 12.32 12.64 11.05
N PRO A 195 12.96 11.99 12.04
CA PRO A 195 13.17 10.56 12.00
C PRO A 195 11.83 9.85 11.82
N PRO A 196 11.77 8.80 10.97
CA PRO A 196 10.53 8.10 10.73
C PRO A 196 9.99 7.53 12.04
N GLU A 197 8.71 7.76 12.31
CA GLU A 197 8.03 7.22 13.47
C GLU A 197 7.27 5.97 13.05
N GLU A 198 7.44 4.88 13.79
CA GLU A 198 6.75 3.62 13.53
C GLU A 198 5.97 3.17 14.75
N TYR A 199 4.72 2.80 14.49
CA TYR A 199 3.72 2.40 15.46
C TYR A 199 3.16 1.07 15.04
N ALA A 200 2.96 0.15 15.98
CA ALA A 200 2.28 -1.10 15.69
C ALA A 200 1.46 -1.58 16.87
N ALA A 201 0.25 -2.02 16.60
CA ALA A 201 -0.66 -2.55 17.60
C ALA A 201 -1.46 -3.72 17.03
N ARG A 202 -1.69 -4.72 17.89
CA ARG A 202 -2.62 -5.81 17.63
C ARG A 202 -3.96 -5.49 18.27
N PHE A 203 -5.03 -5.60 17.48
CA PHE A 203 -6.41 -5.40 17.91
C PHE A 203 -7.13 -6.74 17.91
N ARG A 204 -7.61 -7.15 19.08
CA ARG A 204 -8.28 -8.44 19.25
C ARG A 204 -9.66 -8.42 18.62
N ARG A 205 -9.99 -9.48 17.89
CA ARG A 205 -11.33 -9.74 17.36
C ARG A 205 -12.29 -10.20 18.46
N LEU A 206 -13.56 -9.78 18.38
CA LEU A 206 -14.58 -9.97 19.43
C LEU A 206 -15.77 -10.85 19.01
N ASP A 207 -15.94 -11.11 17.71
CA ASP A 207 -16.98 -11.97 17.14
C ASP A 207 -16.56 -13.44 17.03
#